data_AF-A0A5J4E0Q4-F1
#
_entry.id   AF-A0A5J4E0Q4-F1
#
_cell.length_a   1.000
_cell.length_b   1.000
_cell.length_c   1.000
_cell.angle_alpha   90.00
_cell.angle_beta   90.00
_cell.angle_gamma   90.00
#
_symmetry.space_group_name_H-M   'P 1'
#
loop_
_entity.id
_entity.type
_entity.pdbx_description
1 polymer ?
#
loop_
_entity_poly.entity_id
_entity_poly.type
_entity_poly.pdbx_seq_one_letter_code
_entity_poly.pdbx_strand_id
1 'polypeptide(L)'
;MRALFDRLLVRMMDYWRVLNAPSLHFSLAFLTVGGFIAGIIFWGAFNTALELTNTEAFCVSCHEMRDNVYAELKSTIHYTNRSGVRATCPDCHVPHEWTNKIARKMQAS
;
A
#
# COMPACT_ATOMS: atom_id res chain seq x y z
N MET A 1 -17.32 0.50 37.11
CA MET A 1 -16.65 1.26 36.01
C MET A 1 -15.21 1.63 36.33
N ARG A 2 -14.90 2.33 37.44
CA ARG A 2 -13.50 2.69 37.81
C ARG A 2 -12.53 1.50 37.87
N ALA A 3 -12.88 0.40 38.55
CA ALA A 3 -12.03 -0.78 38.65
C ALA A 3 -11.70 -1.47 37.30
N LEU A 4 -12.56 -1.32 36.30
CA LEU A 4 -12.31 -1.83 34.94
C LEU A 4 -11.36 -0.90 34.17
N PHE A 5 -11.53 0.41 34.34
CA PHE A 5 -10.66 1.44 33.78
C PHE A 5 -9.24 1.38 34.38
N ASP A 6 -9.13 1.19 35.70
CA ASP A 6 -7.85 1.05 36.39
C ASP A 6 -7.11 -0.22 35.94
N ARG A 7 -7.81 -1.34 35.77
CA ARG A 7 -7.24 -2.58 35.21
C ARG A 7 -6.76 -2.41 33.77
N LEU A 8 -7.50 -1.67 32.94
CA LEU A 8 -7.10 -1.36 31.57
C LEU A 8 -5.85 -0.47 31.54
N LEU A 9 -5.81 0.56 32.40
CA LEU A 9 -4.66 1.47 32.51
C LEU A 9 -3.40 0.73 32.95
N VAL A 10 -3.48 -0.11 33.98
CA VAL A 10 -2.34 -0.91 34.45
C VAL A 10 -1.84 -1.83 33.32
N ARG A 11 -2.76 -2.49 32.61
CA ARG A 11 -2.38 -3.41 31.52
C ARG A 11 -1.76 -2.66 30.33
N MET A 12 -2.25 -1.47 30.02
CA MET A 12 -1.66 -0.58 29.02
C MET A 12 -0.26 -0.12 29.43
N MET A 13 -0.05 0.22 30.70
CA MET A 13 1.26 0.57 31.25
C MET A 13 2.24 -0.61 31.23
N ASP A 14 1.77 -1.83 31.50
CA ASP A 14 2.60 -3.03 31.46
C ASP A 14 3.08 -3.32 30.03
N TYR A 15 2.19 -3.25 29.03
CA TYR A 15 2.60 -3.37 27.62
C TYR A 15 3.58 -2.26 27.22
N TRP A 16 3.32 -1.03 27.65
CA TRP A 16 4.23 0.10 27.39
C TRP A 16 5.63 -0.12 27.98
N ARG A 17 5.72 -0.70 29.19
CA ARG A 17 6.99 -1.05 29.83
C ARG A 17 7.73 -2.14 29.06
N VAL A 18 7.03 -3.17 28.59
CA VAL A 18 7.64 -4.25 27.79
C VAL A 18 8.16 -3.72 26.45
N LEU A 19 7.42 -2.83 25.78
CA LEU A 19 7.80 -2.27 24.49
C LEU A 19 9.02 -1.33 24.57
N ASN A 20 9.20 -0.62 25.70
CA ASN A 20 10.29 0.34 25.89
C ASN A 20 11.48 -0.21 26.70
N ALA A 21 11.40 -1.44 27.21
CA ALA A 21 12.51 -2.06 27.93
C ALA A 21 13.65 -2.42 26.96
N PRO A 22 14.92 -2.21 27.33
CA PRO A 22 16.06 -2.57 26.49
C PRO A 22 16.12 -4.09 26.30
N SER A 23 16.53 -4.52 25.11
CA SER A 23 16.68 -5.95 24.80
C SER A 23 17.83 -6.56 25.58
N LEU A 24 17.52 -7.51 26.47
CA LEU A 24 18.54 -8.22 27.27
C LEU A 24 19.14 -9.43 26.53
N HIS A 25 18.44 -9.96 25.51
CA HIS A 25 18.82 -11.19 24.82
C HIS A 25 19.40 -10.97 23.41
N PHE A 26 19.09 -9.85 22.78
CA PHE A 26 19.54 -9.55 21.42
C PHE A 26 20.61 -8.46 21.44
N SER A 27 21.65 -8.64 20.63
CA SER A 27 22.66 -7.61 20.41
C SER A 27 22.03 -6.38 19.76
N LEU A 28 22.46 -5.19 20.17
CA LEU A 28 22.06 -3.93 19.54
C LEU A 28 22.29 -3.96 18.03
N ALA A 29 23.41 -4.54 17.58
CA ALA A 29 23.74 -4.67 16.16
C ALA A 29 22.74 -5.57 15.41
N PHE A 30 22.25 -6.64 16.05
CA PHE A 30 21.25 -7.52 15.44
C PHE A 30 19.92 -6.79 15.27
N LEU A 31 19.49 -6.02 16.28
CA LEU A 31 18.24 -5.27 16.22
C LEU A 31 18.28 -4.14 15.20
N THR A 32 19.39 -3.39 15.13
CA THR A 32 19.51 -2.29 14.16
C THR A 32 19.59 -2.80 12.73
N VAL A 33 20.42 -3.83 12.46
CA VAL A 33 20.53 -4.42 11.12
C VAL A 33 19.24 -5.12 10.73
N GLY A 34 18.66 -5.92 11.62
CA GLY A 34 17.39 -6.60 11.38
C GLY A 34 16.24 -5.63 11.11
N GLY A 35 16.13 -4.57 11.91
CA GLY A 35 15.13 -3.51 11.71
C GLY A 35 15.31 -2.78 10.39
N PHE A 36 16.56 -2.49 9.99
CA PHE A 36 16.85 -1.85 8.72
C PHE A 36 16.49 -2.72 7.51
N ILE A 37 16.87 -4.01 7.54
CA ILE A 37 16.51 -4.97 6.49
C ILE A 37 14.98 -5.12 6.40
N ALA A 38 14.30 -5.28 7.53
CA ALA A 38 12.85 -5.34 7.58
C ALA A 38 12.20 -4.07 7.01
N GLY A 39 12.77 -2.90 7.31
CA GLY A 39 12.34 -1.61 6.75
C GLY A 39 12.47 -1.54 5.23
N ILE A 40 13.60 -1.98 4.66
CA ILE A 40 13.80 -2.04 3.21
C ILE A 40 12.78 -2.97 2.55
N ILE A 41 12.60 -4.17 3.11
CA ILE A 41 11.65 -5.16 2.58
C ILE A 41 10.23 -4.59 2.62
N PHE A 42 9.83 -4.00 3.75
CA PHE A 42 8.50 -3.40 3.90
C PHE A 42 8.28 -2.26 2.90
N TRP A 43 9.24 -1.33 2.81
CA TRP A 43 9.15 -0.21 1.88
C TRP A 43 9.07 -0.67 0.42
N GLY A 44 9.92 -1.62 0.04
CA GLY A 44 9.91 -2.22 -1.30
C GLY A 44 8.59 -2.93 -1.59
N ALA A 45 8.18 -3.85 -0.72
CA ALA A 45 6.95 -4.62 -0.87
C ALA A 45 5.71 -3.73 -0.95
N PHE A 46 5.63 -2.69 -0.11
CA PHE A 46 4.52 -1.74 -0.12
C PHE A 46 4.44 -0.98 -1.44
N ASN A 47 5.55 -0.44 -1.94
CA ASN A 47 5.57 0.27 -3.22
C ASN A 47 5.31 -0.66 -4.41
N THR A 48 5.83 -1.89 -4.38
CA THR A 48 5.53 -2.90 -5.40
C THR A 48 4.05 -3.26 -5.41
N ALA A 49 3.45 -3.52 -4.24
CA ALA A 49 2.01 -3.80 -4.15
C ALA A 49 1.17 -2.63 -4.66
N LEU A 50 1.55 -1.40 -4.30
CA LEU A 50 0.90 -0.20 -4.82
C LEU A 50 0.96 -0.13 -6.34
N GLU A 51 2.12 -0.38 -6.94
CA GLU A 51 2.27 -0.32 -8.39
C GLU A 51 1.53 -1.45 -9.11
N LEU A 52 1.53 -2.67 -8.55
CA LEU A 52 0.74 -3.78 -9.07
C LEU A 52 -0.75 -3.44 -9.13
N THR A 53 -1.29 -2.80 -8.09
CA THR A 53 -2.69 -2.34 -8.05
C THR A 53 -2.97 -1.10 -8.92
N ASN A 54 -1.96 -0.57 -9.61
CA ASN A 54 -2.13 0.47 -10.63
C ASN A 54 -1.97 -0.09 -12.05
N THR A 55 -1.74 -1.39 -12.23
CA THR A 55 -1.63 -1.95 -13.58
C THR A 55 -2.99 -2.09 -14.26
N GLU A 56 -3.04 -1.98 -15.58
CA GLU A 56 -4.25 -2.29 -16.34
C GLU A 56 -4.74 -3.72 -16.07
N ALA A 57 -3.83 -4.67 -15.88
CA ALA A 57 -4.15 -6.06 -15.54
C ALA A 57 -4.97 -6.17 -14.24
N PHE A 58 -4.65 -5.35 -13.23
CA PHE A 58 -5.45 -5.26 -12.01
C PHE A 58 -6.80 -4.59 -12.27
N CYS A 59 -6.85 -3.51 -13.07
CA CYS A 59 -8.11 -2.84 -13.40
C CYS A 59 -9.10 -3.80 -14.09
N VAL A 60 -8.62 -4.59 -15.05
CA VAL A 60 -9.44 -5.55 -15.81
C VAL A 60 -9.59 -6.91 -15.13
N SER A 61 -9.10 -7.07 -13.89
CA SER A 61 -9.41 -8.28 -13.11
C SER A 61 -10.87 -8.29 -12.63
N CYS A 62 -11.51 -7.11 -12.58
CA CYS A 62 -12.93 -6.97 -12.31
C CYS A 62 -13.74 -7.17 -13.60
N HIS A 63 -14.75 -8.04 -13.56
CA HIS A 63 -15.58 -8.37 -14.74
C HIS A 63 -16.24 -7.14 -15.38
N GLU A 64 -16.72 -6.18 -14.58
CA GLU A 64 -17.32 -4.93 -15.06
C GLU A 64 -16.33 -4.12 -15.91
N MET A 65 -15.09 -3.99 -15.42
CA MET A 65 -14.06 -3.24 -16.13
C MET A 65 -13.57 -3.99 -17.37
N ARG A 66 -13.51 -5.33 -17.31
CA ARG A 66 -13.05 -6.19 -18.40
C ARG A 66 -14.03 -6.23 -19.57
N ASP A 67 -15.31 -6.43 -19.27
CA ASP A 67 -16.33 -6.78 -20.26
C ASP A 67 -16.98 -5.54 -20.87
N ASN A 68 -16.98 -4.42 -20.15
CA ASN A 68 -17.54 -3.15 -20.62
C ASN A 68 -16.42 -2.15 -20.98
N VAL A 69 -15.85 -1.47 -19.98
CA VAL A 69 -14.96 -0.30 -20.18
C VAL A 69 -13.72 -0.65 -21.01
N TYR A 70 -13.09 -1.79 -20.76
CA TYR A 70 -11.92 -2.23 -21.52
C TYR A 70 -12.27 -2.60 -22.97
N ALA A 71 -13.46 -3.17 -23.21
CA ALA A 71 -13.93 -3.48 -24.55
C ALA A 71 -14.20 -2.19 -25.36
N GLU A 72 -14.78 -1.17 -24.71
CA GLU A 72 -14.97 0.16 -25.31
C GLU A 72 -13.63 0.82 -25.67
N LEU A 73 -12.68 0.82 -24.74
CA LEU A 73 -11.35 1.41 -24.94
C LEU A 73 -10.66 0.89 -26.22
N LYS A 74 -10.79 -0.41 -26.52
CA LYS A 74 -10.17 -1.06 -27.69
C LYS A 74 -10.57 -0.45 -29.03
N SER A 75 -11.77 0.11 -29.11
CA SER A 75 -12.28 0.76 -30.33
C SER A 75 -11.77 2.20 -30.50
N THR A 76 -11.10 2.75 -29.50
CA THR A 76 -10.69 4.16 -29.47
C THR A 76 -9.24 4.36 -29.90
N ILE A 77 -8.89 5.63 -30.18
CA ILE A 77 -7.52 6.06 -30.45
C ILE A 77 -6.56 5.81 -29.26
N HIS A 78 -7.08 5.71 -28.03
CA HIS A 78 -6.23 5.44 -26.87
C HIS A 78 -5.68 4.01 -26.88
N TYR A 79 -6.34 3.06 -27.57
CA TYR A 79 -5.86 1.70 -27.74
C TYR A 79 -5.02 1.50 -29.01
N THR A 80 -5.49 2.00 -30.15
CA THR A 80 -4.77 1.91 -31.43
C THR A 80 -4.44 3.32 -31.93
N ASN A 81 -3.18 3.75 -31.79
CA ASN A 81 -2.73 5.07 -32.24
C ASN A 81 -1.54 5.00 -33.19
N ARG A 82 -1.35 6.12 -33.92
CA ARG A 82 -0.25 6.35 -34.85
C ARG A 82 1.13 6.52 -34.19
N SER A 83 1.18 6.82 -32.90
CA SER A 83 2.43 7.03 -32.14
C SER A 83 3.09 5.74 -31.66
N GLY A 84 2.34 4.62 -31.61
CA GLY A 84 2.81 3.35 -31.07
C GLY A 84 2.87 3.28 -29.54
N VAL A 85 2.71 4.40 -28.83
CA VAL A 85 2.64 4.46 -27.35
C VAL A 85 1.18 4.47 -26.92
N ARG A 86 0.75 3.44 -26.19
CA ARG A 86 -0.64 3.27 -25.75
C ARG A 86 -0.85 3.82 -24.34
N ALA A 87 -1.89 4.62 -24.15
CA ALA A 87 -2.35 4.99 -22.81
C ALA A 87 -3.10 3.80 -22.20
N THR A 88 -2.81 3.54 -20.93
CA THR A 88 -3.43 2.50 -20.10
C THR A 88 -4.33 3.15 -19.05
N CYS A 89 -5.16 2.36 -18.37
CA CYS A 89 -6.06 2.85 -17.32
C CYS A 89 -5.40 3.81 -16.30
N PRO A 90 -4.26 3.46 -15.66
CA PRO A 90 -3.64 4.34 -14.66
C PRO A 90 -3.14 5.66 -15.21
N ASP A 91 -2.75 5.73 -16.48
CA ASP A 91 -2.17 6.93 -17.08
C ASP A 91 -3.15 8.11 -17.08
N CYS A 92 -4.45 7.83 -17.02
CA CYS A 92 -5.50 8.84 -16.93
C CYS A 92 -6.26 8.84 -15.59
N HIS A 93 -6.44 7.67 -14.95
CA HIS A 93 -7.27 7.56 -13.74
C HIS A 93 -6.50 7.69 -12.43
N VAL A 94 -5.18 7.49 -12.44
CA VAL A 94 -4.36 7.48 -11.22
C VAL A 94 -3.41 8.68 -11.25
N PRO A 95 -3.41 9.52 -10.20
CA PRO A 95 -2.43 10.60 -10.10
C PRO A 95 -1.00 10.06 -10.14
N HIS A 96 -0.12 10.75 -10.89
CA HIS A 96 1.29 10.37 -11.00
C HIS A 96 2.10 10.80 -9.77
N GLU A 97 1.75 11.93 -9.17
CA GLU A 97 2.37 12.43 -7.94
C GLU A 97 2.04 11.53 -6.75
N TRP A 98 3.07 11.08 -6.02
CA TRP A 98 2.94 10.07 -4.95
C TRP A 98 1.90 10.47 -3.90
N THR A 99 1.98 11.69 -3.37
CA THR A 99 1.06 12.16 -2.33
C THR A 99 -0.40 12.12 -2.78
N ASN A 100 -0.67 12.57 -4.02
CA ASN A 100 -2.01 12.57 -4.59
C ASN A 100 -2.49 11.14 -4.89
N LYS A 101 -1.60 10.27 -5.36
CA LYS A 101 -1.87 8.85 -5.60
C LYS A 101 -2.33 8.14 -4.32
N ILE A 102 -1.59 8.32 -3.23
CA ILE A 102 -1.91 7.73 -1.93
C ILE A 102 -3.22 8.29 -1.37
N ALA A 103 -3.40 9.62 -1.40
CA ALA A 103 -4.62 10.25 -0.90
C ALA A 103 -5.89 9.71 -1.60
N ARG A 104 -5.84 9.53 -2.92
CA ARG A 104 -6.98 8.98 -3.67
C ARG A 104 -7.22 7.49 -3.42
N LYS A 105 -6.16 6.69 -3.25
CA LYS A 105 -6.29 5.27 -2.86
C LYS A 105 -6.88 5.11 -1.47
N MET A 106 -6.48 5.94 -0.50
CA MET A 106 -7.04 5.92 0.85
C MET A 106 -8.51 6.33 0.88
N GLN A 107 -8.93 7.28 0.03
CA GLN A 107 -10.34 7.70 -0.06
C GLN A 107 -11.25 6.64 -0.72
N ALA A 108 -10.70 5.77 -1.56
CA ALA A 108 -11.45 4.70 -2.22
C ALA A 108 -11.65 3.44 -1.35
N SER A 109 -11.16 3.48 -0.10
CA SER A 109 -11.24 2.38 0.88
C SER A 109 -12.32 2.60 1.93
#